data_AF-A0A497SBC3-F1
#
_entry.id   AF-A0A497SBC3-F1
#
_cell.length_a   1.000
_cell.length_b   1.000
_cell.length_c   1.000
_cell.angle_alpha   90.00
_cell.angle_beta   90.00
_cell.angle_gamma   90.00
#
_symmetry.space_group_name_H-M   'P 1'
#
loop_
_entity.id
_entity.type
_entity.pdbx_description
1 polymer ?
#
loop_
_entity_poly.entity_id
_entity_poly.type
_entity_poly.pdbx_seq_one_letter_code
_entity_poly.pdbx_strand_id
1 'polypeptide(L)'
;MKKELASKANLKKMEKWSGAEGTKLLFFHNDPDGIASAALWLRCFPDFEPIVRDGPSMDPGFVKWVADRDPDTAVFIDLPVDQEWKKLEWLQKHNPDLKVVVIDHHIPEKRMGSPRMIHVNNKFVPGLKERYLPASYLTYRLLDRRGKDIGGYKWVSG
;
A
#
# COMPACT_ATOMS: atom_id res chain seq x y z
N MET A 1 -15.97 -17.18 -10.96
CA MET A 1 -14.79 -16.83 -10.14
C MET A 1 -14.99 -15.46 -9.50
N LYS A 2 -14.93 -15.34 -8.17
CA LYS A 2 -14.81 -14.02 -7.51
C LYS A 2 -13.49 -13.41 -7.99
N LYS A 3 -13.55 -12.24 -8.62
CA LYS A 3 -12.37 -11.52 -9.10
C LYS A 3 -11.60 -11.00 -7.88
N GLU A 4 -10.37 -11.47 -7.68
CA GLU A 4 -9.60 -11.23 -6.45
C GLU A 4 -8.62 -10.06 -6.63
N LEU A 5 -8.58 -9.14 -5.66
CA LEU A 5 -7.64 -8.00 -5.64
C LEU A 5 -6.18 -8.44 -5.45
N ALA A 6 -5.97 -9.52 -4.69
CA ALA A 6 -4.65 -10.10 -4.44
C ALA A 6 -4.81 -11.61 -4.23
N SER A 7 -3.77 -12.38 -4.59
CA SER A 7 -3.72 -13.82 -4.34
C SER A 7 -3.64 -14.10 -2.84
N LYS A 8 -4.08 -15.30 -2.42
CA LYS A 8 -3.92 -15.76 -1.01
C LYS A 8 -2.47 -15.67 -0.52
N ALA A 9 -1.50 -15.96 -1.39
CA ALA A 9 -0.08 -15.85 -1.07
C ALA A 9 0.36 -14.40 -0.81
N ASN A 10 -0.06 -13.45 -1.66
CA ASN A 10 0.25 -12.03 -1.47
C ASN A 10 -0.45 -11.48 -0.23
N LEU A 11 -1.70 -11.88 0.04
CA LEU A 11 -2.43 -11.51 1.26
C LEU A 11 -1.70 -12.00 2.53
N LYS A 12 -1.20 -13.24 2.53
CA LYS A 12 -0.41 -13.78 3.65
C LYS A 12 0.93 -13.07 3.80
N LYS A 13 1.62 -12.75 2.69
CA LYS A 13 2.87 -11.98 2.71
C LYS A 13 2.66 -10.58 3.27
N MET A 14 1.65 -9.86 2.77
CA MET A 14 1.29 -8.52 3.21
C MET A 14 1.03 -8.49 4.71
N GLU A 15 0.21 -9.40 5.23
CA GLU A 15 -0.03 -9.50 6.67
C GLU A 15 1.24 -9.80 7.46
N LYS A 16 2.07 -10.75 6.99
CA LYS A 16 3.34 -11.06 7.64
C LYS A 16 4.28 -9.85 7.69
N TRP A 17 4.42 -9.10 6.60
CA TRP A 17 5.31 -7.94 6.54
C TRP A 17 4.81 -6.78 7.40
N SER A 18 3.49 -6.60 7.44
CA SER A 18 2.86 -5.50 8.19
C SER A 18 2.82 -5.77 9.69
N GLY A 19 2.70 -7.04 10.10
CA GLY A 19 2.72 -7.46 11.51
C GLY A 19 4.10 -7.85 12.05
N ALA A 20 5.16 -7.76 11.26
CA ALA A 20 6.52 -8.02 11.74
C ALA A 20 7.03 -6.86 12.60
N GLU A 21 7.94 -7.15 13.52
CA GLU A 21 8.72 -6.13 14.23
C GLU A 21 9.65 -5.37 13.27
N GLY A 22 10.10 -4.19 13.69
CA GLY A 22 11.03 -3.35 12.92
C GLY A 22 10.48 -1.97 12.60
N THR A 23 11.24 -1.20 11.81
CA THR A 23 10.87 0.16 11.41
C THR A 23 9.85 0.09 10.28
N LYS A 24 8.67 0.70 10.46
CA LYS A 24 7.55 0.60 9.52
C LYS A 24 6.96 1.95 9.19
N LEU A 25 6.92 2.28 7.90
CA LEU A 25 6.44 3.57 7.41
C LEU A 25 5.18 3.38 6.56
N LEU A 26 4.15 4.17 6.86
CA LEU A 26 2.88 4.20 6.13
C LEU A 26 2.74 5.55 5.43
N PHE A 27 2.87 5.56 4.12
CA PHE A 27 2.66 6.72 3.26
C PHE A 27 1.24 6.70 2.71
N PHE A 28 0.53 7.81 2.83
CA PHE A 28 -0.84 7.92 2.32
C PHE A 28 -1.16 9.32 1.82
N HIS A 29 -2.15 9.40 0.92
CA HIS A 29 -2.57 10.66 0.32
C HIS A 29 -3.32 11.57 1.31
N ASN A 30 -3.15 12.88 1.15
CA ASN A 30 -3.70 13.92 2.01
C ASN A 30 -5.14 14.30 1.62
N ASP A 31 -5.99 13.31 1.48
CA ASP A 31 -7.40 13.49 1.17
C ASP A 31 -8.27 12.49 1.96
N PRO A 32 -9.61 12.56 1.83
CA PRO A 32 -10.47 11.65 2.57
C PRO A 32 -10.23 10.16 2.28
N ASP A 33 -9.86 9.77 1.05
CA ASP A 33 -9.66 8.36 0.69
C ASP A 33 -8.35 7.81 1.29
N GLY A 34 -7.26 8.56 1.15
CA GLY A 34 -5.97 8.27 1.77
C GLY A 34 -6.06 8.22 3.31
N ILE A 35 -6.71 9.20 3.94
CA ILE A 35 -6.88 9.25 5.41
C ILE A 35 -7.73 8.06 5.90
N ALA A 36 -8.86 7.77 5.25
CA ALA A 36 -9.71 6.63 5.62
C ALA A 36 -8.96 5.30 5.47
N SER A 37 -8.16 5.17 4.40
CA SER A 37 -7.33 3.99 4.17
C SER A 37 -6.27 3.81 5.25
N ALA A 38 -5.56 4.88 5.61
CA ALA A 38 -4.56 4.86 6.66
C ALA A 38 -5.17 4.49 8.02
N ALA A 39 -6.35 5.03 8.36
CA ALA A 39 -7.05 4.69 9.59
C ALA A 39 -7.40 3.19 9.66
N LEU A 40 -7.90 2.60 8.56
CA LEU A 40 -8.17 1.17 8.48
C LEU A 40 -6.91 0.33 8.67
N TRP A 41 -5.80 0.75 8.05
CA TRP A 41 -4.52 0.07 8.15
C TRP A 41 -3.96 0.12 9.58
N LEU A 42 -3.89 1.30 10.18
CA LEU A 42 -3.36 1.54 11.53
C LEU A 42 -4.20 0.86 12.60
N ARG A 43 -5.51 0.69 12.38
CA ARG A 43 -6.37 -0.10 13.28
C ARG A 43 -5.92 -1.57 13.39
N CYS A 44 -5.33 -2.11 12.32
CA CYS A 44 -4.84 -3.48 12.23
C CYS A 44 -3.34 -3.62 12.53
N PHE A 45 -2.56 -2.58 12.22
CA PHE A 45 -1.10 -2.52 12.35
C PHE A 45 -0.70 -1.16 12.98
N PRO A 46 -0.86 -1.00 14.31
CA PRO A 46 -0.78 0.31 14.97
C PRO A 46 0.64 0.87 15.13
N ASP A 47 1.65 0.09 14.81
CA ASP A 47 3.07 0.40 14.97
C ASP A 47 3.73 0.95 13.70
N PHE A 48 2.95 1.26 12.68
CA PHE A 48 3.40 2.06 11.54
C PHE A 48 3.50 3.54 11.91
N GLU A 49 4.57 4.21 11.49
CA GLU A 49 4.65 5.67 11.48
C GLU A 49 3.85 6.23 10.29
N PRO A 50 2.78 7.01 10.52
CA PRO A 50 1.97 7.59 9.45
C PRO A 50 2.64 8.84 8.86
N ILE A 51 2.75 8.88 7.53
CA ILE A 51 3.39 9.96 6.77
C ILE A 51 2.43 10.41 5.66
N VAL A 52 1.90 11.61 5.82
CA VAL A 52 0.98 12.23 4.86
C VAL A 52 1.76 12.72 3.63
N ARG A 53 1.18 12.55 2.43
CA ARG A 53 1.73 13.01 1.14
C ARG A 53 0.65 13.67 0.29
N ASP A 54 0.98 14.70 -0.46
CA ASP A 54 0.04 15.35 -1.40
C ASP A 54 0.06 14.73 -2.80
N GLY A 55 0.82 13.65 -3.00
CA GLY A 55 0.93 12.99 -4.30
C GLY A 55 2.06 11.97 -4.37
N PRO A 56 2.26 11.32 -5.53
CA PRO A 56 3.23 10.23 -5.68
C PRO A 56 4.67 10.73 -5.66
N SER A 57 4.91 12.05 -5.78
CA SER A 57 6.24 12.58 -6.01
C SER A 57 7.21 12.17 -4.91
N MET A 58 8.30 11.54 -5.35
CA MET A 58 9.42 11.15 -4.50
C MET A 58 10.62 12.02 -4.85
N ASP A 59 10.67 13.27 -4.40
CA ASP A 59 11.84 14.11 -4.65
C ASP A 59 13.13 13.49 -4.04
N PRO A 60 14.34 13.89 -4.49
CA PRO A 60 15.57 13.31 -3.97
C PRO A 60 15.74 13.44 -2.45
N GLY A 61 15.20 14.49 -1.83
CA GLY A 61 15.22 14.69 -0.39
C GLY A 61 14.35 13.66 0.33
N PHE A 62 13.13 13.43 -0.16
CA PHE A 62 12.25 12.39 0.33
C PHE A 62 12.86 10.99 0.17
N VAL A 63 13.41 10.68 -1.01
CA VAL A 63 14.06 9.38 -1.26
C VAL A 63 15.22 9.16 -0.30
N LYS A 64 16.07 10.18 -0.10
CA LYS A 64 17.16 10.13 0.87
C LYS A 64 16.63 9.94 2.29
N TRP A 65 15.58 10.65 2.68
CA TRP A 65 14.97 10.55 3.99
C TRP A 65 14.41 9.15 4.26
N VAL A 66 13.79 8.50 3.26
CA VAL A 66 13.32 7.11 3.39
C VAL A 66 14.51 6.16 3.54
N ALA A 67 15.59 6.36 2.77
CA ALA A 67 16.79 5.55 2.87
C ALA A 67 17.50 5.70 4.22
N ASP A 68 17.62 6.91 4.75
CA ASP A 68 18.28 7.19 6.03
C ASP A 68 17.52 6.59 7.23
N ARG A 69 16.21 6.38 7.09
CA ARG A 69 15.38 5.69 8.11
C ARG A 69 15.45 4.18 8.05
N ASP A 70 15.97 3.64 6.95
CA ASP A 70 16.18 2.22 6.71
C ASP A 70 14.99 1.31 7.13
N PRO A 71 13.76 1.55 6.61
CA PRO A 71 12.60 0.82 7.07
C PRO A 71 12.61 -0.65 6.64
N ASP A 72 12.10 -1.53 7.51
CA ASP A 72 11.84 -2.93 7.20
C ASP A 72 10.68 -3.10 6.22
N THR A 73 9.64 -2.27 6.40
CA THR A 73 8.41 -2.31 5.62
C THR A 73 7.93 -0.89 5.31
N ALA A 74 7.69 -0.61 4.03
CA ALA A 74 7.03 0.59 3.55
C ALA A 74 5.69 0.24 2.89
N VAL A 75 4.62 0.92 3.32
CA VAL A 75 3.28 0.78 2.74
C VAL A 75 2.89 2.11 2.12
N PHE A 76 2.47 2.09 0.85
CA PHE A 76 1.95 3.24 0.12
C PHE A 76 0.47 2.99 -0.16
N ILE A 77 -0.41 3.88 0.30
CA ILE A 77 -1.85 3.76 0.07
C ILE A 77 -2.37 5.02 -0.60
N ASP A 78 -3.19 4.84 -1.63
CA ASP A 78 -3.79 5.93 -2.41
C ASP A 78 -2.76 6.86 -3.08
N LEU A 79 -1.59 6.31 -3.36
CA LEU A 79 -0.49 7.04 -3.99
C LEU A 79 -0.07 6.26 -5.24
N PRO A 80 -0.12 6.86 -6.44
CA PRO A 80 0.33 6.21 -7.68
C PRO A 80 1.85 6.21 -7.78
N VAL A 81 2.52 5.62 -6.78
CA VAL A 81 3.99 5.56 -6.69
C VAL A 81 4.63 4.70 -7.77
N ASP A 82 3.82 3.97 -8.55
CA ASP A 82 4.29 3.33 -9.76
C ASP A 82 4.69 4.31 -10.87
N GLN A 83 4.22 5.56 -10.82
CA GLN A 83 4.71 6.66 -11.68
C GLN A 83 6.14 7.08 -11.31
N GLU A 84 6.59 6.75 -10.09
CA GLU A 84 7.94 7.03 -9.57
C GLU A 84 8.77 5.75 -9.43
N TRP A 85 8.44 4.71 -10.21
CA TRP A 85 8.99 3.36 -10.08
C TRP A 85 10.53 3.28 -10.05
N LYS A 86 11.24 4.17 -10.75
CA LYS A 86 12.71 4.20 -10.75
C LYS A 86 13.29 4.50 -9.37
N LYS A 87 12.60 5.33 -8.60
CA LYS A 87 13.03 5.75 -7.25
C LYS A 87 12.68 4.68 -6.22
N LEU A 88 11.54 4.01 -6.37
CA LEU A 88 11.25 2.78 -5.61
C LEU A 88 12.27 1.68 -5.88
N GLU A 89 12.63 1.44 -7.15
CA GLU A 89 13.68 0.49 -7.51
C GLU A 89 15.04 0.89 -6.91
N TRP A 90 15.36 2.17 -6.86
CA TRP A 90 16.56 2.67 -6.19
C TRP A 90 16.53 2.38 -4.68
N LEU A 91 15.41 2.65 -4.01
CA LEU A 91 15.24 2.34 -2.58
C LEU A 91 15.42 0.84 -2.31
N GLN A 92 14.83 -0.04 -3.13
CA GLN A 92 15.00 -1.49 -2.97
C GLN A 92 16.43 -1.97 -3.27
N LYS A 93 17.20 -1.25 -4.08
CA LYS A 93 18.63 -1.55 -4.27
C LYS A 93 19.48 -1.09 -3.10
N HIS A 94 19.12 0.04 -2.49
CA HIS A 94 19.83 0.61 -1.36
C HIS A 94 19.55 -0.15 -0.05
N ASN A 95 18.30 -0.59 0.13
CA ASN A 95 17.88 -1.51 1.18
C ASN A 95 17.26 -2.77 0.51
N PRO A 96 18.08 -3.82 0.26
CA PRO A 96 17.63 -5.07 -0.35
C PRO A 96 16.61 -5.86 0.47
N ASP A 97 16.46 -5.56 1.75
CA ASP A 97 15.54 -6.24 2.65
C ASP A 97 14.17 -5.57 2.76
N LEU A 98 14.06 -4.31 2.33
CA LEU A 98 12.85 -3.50 2.32
C LEU A 98 11.69 -4.22 1.64
N LYS A 99 10.61 -4.40 2.40
CA LYS A 99 9.34 -4.93 1.92
C LYS A 99 8.44 -3.76 1.54
N VAL A 100 7.89 -3.79 0.32
CA VAL A 100 7.02 -2.73 -0.19
C VAL A 100 5.62 -3.28 -0.44
N VAL A 101 4.61 -2.57 0.05
CA VAL A 101 3.20 -2.79 -0.29
C VAL A 101 2.65 -1.52 -0.89
N VAL A 102 2.03 -1.61 -2.06
CA VAL A 102 1.30 -0.52 -2.71
C VAL A 102 -0.15 -0.94 -2.84
N ILE A 103 -1.06 -0.11 -2.32
CA ILE A 103 -2.52 -0.28 -2.44
C ILE A 103 -3.06 0.99 -3.08
N ASP A 104 -3.40 0.90 -4.36
CA ASP A 104 -3.79 2.08 -5.13
C ASP A 104 -4.90 1.75 -6.14
N HIS A 105 -5.54 2.77 -6.67
CA HIS A 105 -6.66 2.65 -7.61
C HIS A 105 -6.55 3.54 -8.85
N HIS A 106 -5.56 4.45 -8.87
CA HIS A 106 -5.26 5.31 -10.00
C HIS A 106 -4.90 4.48 -11.24
N ILE A 107 -4.87 5.12 -12.41
CA ILE A 107 -4.41 4.49 -13.64
C ILE A 107 -2.91 4.23 -13.51
N PRO A 108 -2.46 2.96 -13.51
CA PRO A 108 -1.05 2.65 -13.34
C PRO A 108 -0.29 2.90 -14.64
N GLU A 109 0.92 3.47 -14.53
CA GLU A 109 1.93 3.50 -15.59
C GLU A 109 2.72 2.19 -15.63
N LYS A 110 2.94 1.54 -14.48
CA LYS A 110 3.72 0.30 -14.39
C LYS A 110 3.12 -0.68 -13.38
N ARG A 111 2.91 -1.92 -13.81
CA ARG A 111 2.70 -3.01 -12.85
C ARG A 111 4.02 -3.31 -12.16
N MET A 112 4.06 -3.05 -10.86
CA MET A 112 5.22 -3.31 -10.03
C MET A 112 5.06 -4.66 -9.32
N GLY A 113 6.13 -5.45 -9.27
CA GLY A 113 6.11 -6.72 -8.54
C GLY A 113 7.51 -7.30 -8.43
N SER A 114 7.87 -7.71 -7.22
CA SER A 114 9.11 -8.43 -6.94
C SER A 114 8.86 -9.38 -5.76
N PRO A 115 9.80 -10.28 -5.41
CA PRO A 115 9.65 -11.12 -4.22
C PRO A 115 9.35 -10.35 -2.92
N ARG A 116 9.78 -9.07 -2.87
CA ARG A 116 9.63 -8.12 -1.74
C ARG A 116 8.72 -6.93 -2.06
N MET A 117 7.98 -6.95 -3.16
CA MET A 117 7.05 -5.87 -3.51
C MET A 117 5.71 -6.43 -3.97
N ILE A 118 4.64 -5.96 -3.32
CA ILE A 118 3.25 -6.28 -3.67
C ILE A 118 2.60 -4.99 -4.16
N HIS A 119 2.10 -4.98 -5.39
CA HIS A 119 1.30 -3.88 -5.93
C HIS A 119 -0.13 -4.37 -6.16
N VAL A 120 -1.05 -3.90 -5.32
CA VAL A 120 -2.49 -4.11 -5.45
C VAL A 120 -3.11 -2.89 -6.09
N ASN A 121 -3.78 -3.12 -7.23
CA ASN A 121 -4.58 -2.10 -7.87
C ASN A 121 -5.76 -2.76 -8.61
N ASN A 122 -6.98 -2.20 -8.55
CA ASN A 122 -8.13 -2.81 -9.22
C ASN A 122 -8.00 -2.81 -10.75
N LYS A 123 -7.22 -1.89 -11.32
CA LYS A 123 -6.90 -1.81 -12.75
C LYS A 123 -6.18 -3.06 -13.27
N PHE A 124 -5.59 -3.84 -12.36
CA PHE A 124 -4.91 -5.11 -12.66
C PHE A 124 -5.82 -6.33 -12.72
N VAL A 125 -7.09 -6.20 -12.34
CA VAL A 125 -8.01 -7.34 -12.21
C VAL A 125 -9.04 -7.29 -13.35
N PRO A 126 -9.10 -8.34 -14.21
CA PRO A 126 -10.04 -8.37 -15.34
C PRO A 126 -11.47 -8.07 -14.91
N GLY A 127 -12.07 -7.01 -15.46
CA GLY A 127 -13.42 -6.50 -15.18
C GLY A 127 -13.67 -5.87 -13.80
N LEU A 128 -12.60 -5.54 -13.06
CA LEU A 128 -12.61 -4.39 -12.14
C LEU A 128 -11.90 -3.16 -12.74
N LYS A 129 -11.25 -3.33 -13.90
CA LYS A 129 -10.41 -2.32 -14.55
C LYS A 129 -11.13 -0.99 -14.81
N GLU A 130 -12.34 -1.04 -15.37
CA GLU A 130 -13.11 0.18 -15.68
C GLU A 130 -13.87 0.73 -14.48
N ARG A 131 -13.82 0.07 -13.32
CA ARG A 131 -14.54 0.52 -12.13
C ARG A 131 -13.73 1.57 -11.39
N TYR A 132 -14.42 2.58 -10.86
CA TYR A 132 -13.91 3.41 -9.79
C TYR A 132 -14.10 2.66 -8.48
N LEU A 133 -13.00 2.35 -7.80
CA LEU A 133 -12.99 1.70 -6.49
C LEU A 133 -11.97 2.48 -5.65
N PRO A 134 -12.38 3.21 -4.60
CA PRO A 134 -11.45 4.02 -3.80
C PRO A 134 -10.42 3.14 -3.08
N ALA A 135 -9.25 3.70 -2.75
CA ALA A 135 -8.19 3.01 -2.03
C ALA A 135 -8.67 2.48 -0.67
N SER A 136 -9.57 3.20 -0.01
CA SER A 136 -10.20 2.80 1.26
C SER A 136 -11.04 1.55 1.11
N TYR A 137 -11.78 1.42 0.00
CA TYR A 137 -12.48 0.19 -0.36
C TYR A 137 -11.52 -0.97 -0.60
N LEU A 138 -10.44 -0.75 -1.37
CA LEU A 138 -9.45 -1.80 -1.62
C LEU A 138 -8.80 -2.27 -0.31
N THR A 139 -8.40 -1.31 0.53
CA THR A 139 -7.80 -1.55 1.85
C THR A 139 -8.73 -2.34 2.75
N TYR A 140 -10.00 -1.92 2.89
CA TYR A 140 -11.02 -2.66 3.64
C TYR A 140 -11.13 -4.10 3.13
N ARG A 141 -11.27 -4.30 1.82
CA ARG A 141 -11.44 -5.63 1.24
C ARG A 141 -10.24 -6.54 1.44
N LEU A 142 -9.02 -6.00 1.47
CA LEU A 142 -7.81 -6.78 1.75
C LEU A 142 -7.77 -7.23 3.21
N LEU A 143 -8.03 -6.31 4.15
CA LEU A 143 -8.02 -6.56 5.59
C LEU A 143 -9.16 -7.49 6.03
N ASP A 144 -10.38 -7.28 5.54
CA ASP A 144 -11.56 -8.12 5.81
C ASP A 144 -11.32 -9.58 5.37
N ARG A 145 -10.68 -9.78 4.21
CA ARG A 145 -10.31 -11.13 3.73
C ARG A 145 -9.23 -11.82 4.57
N ARG A 146 -8.52 -11.09 5.42
CA ARG A 146 -7.62 -11.66 6.43
C ARG A 146 -8.30 -11.92 7.77
N GLY A 147 -9.60 -11.63 7.89
CA GLY A 147 -10.34 -11.78 9.13
C GLY A 147 -9.96 -10.74 10.18
N LYS A 148 -9.49 -9.56 9.75
CA LYS A 148 -9.25 -8.44 10.68
C LYS A 148 -10.60 -7.92 11.18
N ASP A 149 -10.63 -7.52 12.45
CA ASP A 149 -11.82 -6.94 13.08
C ASP A 149 -12.03 -5.50 12.62
N ILE A 150 -12.55 -5.35 11.40
CA ILE A 150 -12.83 -4.05 10.78
C ILE A 150 -14.25 -3.92 10.24
N GLY A 151 -15.12 -4.91 10.48
CA GLY A 151 -16.47 -4.95 9.93
C GLY A 151 -17.33 -3.74 10.30
N GLY A 152 -17.12 -3.19 11.51
CA GLY A 152 -17.79 -1.96 11.98
C GLY A 152 -17.39 -0.68 11.23
N TYR A 153 -16.32 -0.71 10.42
CA TYR A 153 -15.80 0.43 9.68
C TYR A 153 -16.11 0.37 8.18
N LYS A 154 -17.01 -0.52 7.75
CA LYS A 154 -17.41 -0.60 6.33
C LYS A 154 -17.91 0.73 5.76
N TRP A 155 -18.41 1.64 6.60
CA TRP A 155 -18.89 2.95 6.19
C TRP A 155 -17.77 3.92 5.76
N VAL A 156 -16.51 3.71 6.18
CA VAL A 156 -15.38 4.54 5.74
C VAL A 156 -14.80 4.12 4.39
N SER A 157 -15.31 3.03 3.80
CA SER A 157 -14.76 2.42 2.60
C SER A 157 -15.63 2.71 1.35
N GLY A 158 -16.34 3.84 1.36
CA GLY A 158 -17.40 4.20 0.42
C GLY A 158 -17.03 5.33 -0.50
#